data_AF-A0AB34FC43-F1
#
_entry.id   AF-A0AB34FC43-F1
#
_cell.length_a   1.000
_cell.length_b   1.000
_cell.length_c   1.000
_cell.angle_alpha   90.00
_cell.angle_beta   90.00
_cell.angle_gamma   90.00
#
_symmetry.space_group_name_H-M   'P 1'
#
loop_
_entity.id
_entity.type
_entity.pdbx_description
1 polymer ?
#
loop_
_entity_poly.entity_id
_entity_poly.type
_entity_poly.pdbx_seq_one_letter_code
_entity_poly.pdbx_strand_id
1 'polypeptide(L)'
;MSIVEKVTLEFNKECRNGTKHKGDLPLCLRDENLLSEKDWKVIELMDKVLVDFEEALRMLEGDAQNRVRKGGAIEAYGNRWDVASTYEFLMDSLEEWKAVADDHPDPENFKININLGWAKLNDYYTKLAETPAYYASAILNPVSRWSYFENTWTDEVRLTWLQEAKRLVRSLWEREYKTLSIAETPEEEPPYKRLKTMSALERHRAQRTVRGGHC
;
A
#
# COMPACT_ATOMS: atom_id res chain seq x y z
N MET A 1 1.17 -3.59 -39.85
CA MET A 1 2.62 -3.63 -39.64
C MET A 1 2.89 -3.32 -38.18
N SER A 2 3.34 -4.31 -37.41
CA SER A 2 3.67 -4.24 -35.98
C SER A 2 4.80 -3.24 -35.71
N ILE A 3 4.88 -2.73 -34.47
CA ILE A 3 5.98 -1.86 -34.02
C ILE A 3 7.33 -2.58 -34.21
N VAL A 4 7.38 -3.88 -33.90
CA VAL A 4 8.57 -4.71 -34.11
C VAL A 4 8.97 -4.70 -35.58
N GLU A 5 8.02 -4.94 -36.50
CA GLU A 5 8.30 -4.94 -37.93
C GLU A 5 8.83 -3.58 -38.43
N LYS A 6 8.31 -2.47 -37.90
CA LYS A 6 8.79 -1.12 -38.24
C LYS A 6 10.22 -0.88 -37.73
N VAL A 7 10.49 -1.23 -36.47
CA VAL A 7 11.82 -1.07 -35.86
C VAL A 7 12.84 -2.00 -36.53
N THR A 8 12.47 -3.24 -36.83
CA THR A 8 13.30 -4.17 -37.60
C THR A 8 13.57 -3.65 -39.01
N LEU A 9 12.60 -3.03 -39.68
CA LEU A 9 12.80 -2.41 -40.99
C LEU A 9 13.71 -1.18 -40.92
N GLU A 10 13.61 -0.36 -39.88
CA GLU A 10 14.50 0.80 -39.66
C GLU A 10 15.93 0.37 -39.34
N PHE A 11 16.12 -0.57 -38.44
CA PHE A 11 17.42 -1.17 -38.13
C PHE A 11 18.08 -1.74 -39.40
N ASN A 12 17.31 -2.47 -40.22
CA ASN A 12 17.80 -3.01 -41.49
C ASN A 12 18.12 -1.94 -42.55
N LYS A 13 17.50 -0.74 -42.48
CA LYS A 13 17.83 0.40 -43.35
C LYS A 13 19.15 1.04 -42.94
N GLU A 14 19.42 1.20 -41.65
CA GLU A 14 20.69 1.74 -41.15
C GLU A 14 21.90 0.87 -41.51
N CYS A 15 21.74 -0.46 -41.53
CA CYS A 15 22.81 -1.38 -41.92
C CYS A 15 23.21 -1.31 -43.41
N ARG A 16 22.47 -0.58 -44.27
CA ARG A 16 22.79 -0.47 -45.72
C ARG A 16 23.90 0.54 -46.04
N ASN A 17 24.31 1.38 -45.10
CA ASN A 17 25.19 2.54 -45.38
C ASN A 17 26.63 2.44 -44.83
N GLY A 18 27.08 1.30 -44.30
CA GLY A 18 28.45 1.18 -43.82
C GLY A 18 28.84 -0.24 -43.41
N THR A 19 30.11 -0.55 -43.67
CA THR A 19 30.89 -1.77 -43.35
C THR A 19 30.29 -2.74 -42.31
N LYS A 20 30.19 -4.00 -42.75
CA LYS A 20 29.73 -5.20 -42.03
C LYS A 20 30.02 -5.22 -40.52
N HIS A 21 28.97 -5.09 -39.74
CA HIS A 21 28.66 -6.08 -38.72
C HIS A 21 27.24 -6.57 -39.02
N LYS A 22 27.06 -7.87 -39.31
CA LYS A 22 25.78 -8.52 -39.00
C LYS A 22 25.71 -8.51 -37.47
N GLY A 23 25.40 -7.36 -36.88
CA GLY A 23 25.12 -7.27 -35.47
C GLY A 23 23.82 -8.04 -35.28
N ASP A 24 23.86 -9.09 -34.46
CA ASP A 24 22.64 -9.72 -34.01
C ASP A 24 21.65 -8.63 -33.57
N LEU A 25 20.36 -8.85 -33.84
CA LEU A 25 19.32 -7.97 -33.32
C LEU A 25 19.60 -7.66 -31.83
N PRO A 26 19.43 -6.39 -31.39
CA PRO A 26 19.46 -6.06 -29.98
C PRO A 26 18.63 -7.06 -29.17
N LEU A 27 19.11 -7.47 -28.00
CA LEU A 27 18.47 -8.56 -27.23
C LEU A 27 16.96 -8.37 -27.10
N CYS A 28 16.48 -7.16 -26.82
CA CYS A 28 15.05 -6.82 -26.69
C CYS A 28 14.22 -6.96 -27.97
N LEU A 29 14.83 -7.14 -29.14
CA LEU A 29 14.17 -7.28 -30.44
C LEU A 29 14.31 -8.69 -31.03
N ARG A 30 14.93 -9.62 -30.30
CA ARG A 30 15.00 -11.03 -30.71
C ARG A 30 13.68 -11.72 -30.39
N ASP A 31 13.25 -12.64 -31.26
CA ASP A 31 11.95 -13.31 -31.15
C ASP A 31 11.77 -14.02 -29.79
N GLU A 32 12.84 -14.60 -29.23
CA GLU A 32 12.81 -15.24 -27.90
C GLU A 32 12.60 -14.26 -26.73
N ASN A 33 12.79 -12.96 -26.94
CA ASN A 33 12.64 -11.91 -25.93
C ASN A 33 11.40 -11.04 -26.16
N LEU A 34 10.61 -11.30 -27.21
CA LEU A 34 9.36 -10.62 -27.43
C LEU A 34 8.30 -11.13 -26.44
N LEU A 35 7.57 -10.20 -25.83
CA LEU A 35 6.46 -10.52 -24.96
C LEU A 35 5.36 -11.23 -25.77
N SER A 36 5.01 -12.44 -25.33
CA SER A 36 3.89 -13.19 -25.86
C SER A 36 2.56 -12.62 -25.36
N GLU A 37 1.46 -13.06 -25.98
CA GLU A 37 0.11 -12.75 -25.51
C GLU A 37 -0.13 -13.15 -24.04
N LYS A 38 0.60 -14.16 -23.53
CA LYS A 38 0.51 -14.55 -22.13
C LYS A 38 1.22 -13.53 -21.23
N ASP A 39 2.40 -13.07 -21.64
CA ASP A 39 3.17 -12.08 -20.87
C ASP A 39 2.42 -10.76 -20.75
N TRP A 40 1.76 -10.31 -21.84
CA TRP A 40 0.90 -9.12 -21.80
C TRP A 40 -0.26 -9.27 -20.82
N LYS A 41 -0.91 -10.44 -20.75
CA LYS A 41 -1.97 -10.70 -19.76
C LYS A 41 -1.46 -10.65 -18.32
N VAL A 42 -0.24 -11.14 -18.07
CA VAL A 42 0.39 -11.02 -16.74
C VAL A 42 0.67 -9.56 -16.40
N ILE A 43 1.14 -8.77 -17.37
CA ILE A 43 1.37 -7.31 -17.19
C ILE A 43 0.05 -6.59 -16.87
N GLU A 44 -1.04 -6.91 -17.56
CA GLU A 44 -2.37 -6.34 -17.27
C GLU A 44 -2.88 -6.68 -15.87
N LEU A 45 -2.57 -7.88 -15.35
CA LEU A 45 -2.88 -8.22 -13.97
C LEU A 45 -2.02 -7.42 -12.98
N MET A 46 -0.72 -7.29 -13.25
CA MET A 46 0.17 -6.48 -12.42
C MET A 46 -0.27 -5.02 -12.37
N ASP A 47 -0.69 -4.44 -13.50
CA ASP A 47 -1.25 -3.08 -13.54
C ASP A 47 -2.44 -2.93 -12.58
N LYS A 48 -3.35 -3.90 -12.56
CA LYS A 48 -4.50 -3.91 -11.63
C LYS A 48 -4.09 -4.04 -10.16
N VAL A 49 -3.07 -4.85 -9.86
CA VAL A 49 -2.52 -4.97 -8.50
C VAL A 49 -1.93 -3.63 -8.03
N LEU A 50 -1.24 -2.91 -8.92
CA LEU A 50 -0.55 -1.67 -8.61
C LEU A 50 -1.50 -0.50 -8.32
N VAL A 51 -2.77 -0.56 -8.72
CA VAL A 51 -3.79 0.46 -8.39
C VAL A 51 -3.92 0.63 -6.86
N ASP A 52 -3.93 -0.48 -6.11
CA ASP A 52 -4.03 -0.43 -4.65
C ASP A 52 -2.76 0.17 -4.02
N PHE A 53 -1.59 -0.06 -4.64
CA PHE A 53 -0.32 0.55 -4.22
C PHE A 53 -0.26 2.04 -4.50
N GLU A 54 -0.77 2.49 -5.65
CA GLU A 54 -0.88 3.92 -5.97
C GLU A 54 -1.74 4.63 -4.92
N GLU A 55 -2.89 4.03 -4.57
CA GLU A 55 -3.78 4.57 -3.55
C GLU A 55 -3.12 4.64 -2.17
N ALA A 56 -2.42 3.56 -1.79
CA ALA A 56 -1.66 3.48 -0.55
C ALA A 56 -0.53 4.52 -0.48
N LEU A 57 0.25 4.67 -1.55
CA LEU A 57 1.34 5.63 -1.61
C LEU A 57 0.83 7.06 -1.52
N ARG A 58 -0.21 7.40 -2.30
CA ARG A 58 -0.86 8.72 -2.22
C ARG A 58 -1.38 9.03 -0.82
N MET A 59 -1.82 7.99 -0.10
CA MET A 59 -2.26 8.15 1.29
C MET A 59 -1.10 8.47 2.25
N LEU A 60 0.06 7.86 2.04
CA LEU A 60 1.17 7.86 2.99
C LEU A 60 2.26 8.89 2.70
N GLU A 61 2.37 9.38 1.46
CA GLU A 61 3.44 10.30 1.03
C GLU A 61 3.29 11.74 1.54
N GLY A 62 2.17 12.07 2.18
CA GLY A 62 1.92 13.42 2.70
C GLY A 62 2.66 13.75 3.99
N ASP A 63 2.49 14.99 4.46
CA ASP A 63 3.12 15.55 5.66
C ASP A 63 2.12 15.84 6.79
N ALA A 64 0.94 15.21 6.73
CA ALA A 64 -0.20 15.40 7.62
C ALA A 64 -0.74 16.83 7.69
N GLN A 65 -0.35 17.73 6.77
CA GLN A 65 -0.87 19.09 6.75
C GLN A 65 -2.22 19.17 6.02
N ASN A 66 -3.15 19.89 6.65
CA ASN A 66 -4.45 20.23 6.06
C ASN A 66 -4.25 21.18 4.88
N ARG A 67 -4.76 20.80 3.71
CA ARG A 67 -4.73 21.64 2.51
C ARG A 67 -6.08 21.64 1.81
N VAL A 68 -6.52 22.82 1.37
CA VAL A 68 -7.67 22.95 0.47
C VAL A 68 -7.24 22.44 -0.90
N ARG A 69 -7.91 21.39 -1.38
CA ARG A 69 -7.67 20.77 -2.68
C ARG A 69 -8.72 21.19 -3.69
N LYS A 70 -8.51 20.76 -4.94
CA LYS A 70 -9.43 21.04 -6.05
C LYS A 70 -10.84 20.56 -5.68
N GLY A 71 -11.81 21.46 -5.71
CA GLY A 71 -13.18 21.20 -5.24
C GLY A 71 -13.48 21.70 -3.82
N GLY A 72 -12.55 22.39 -3.16
CA GLY A 72 -12.77 23.03 -1.86
C GLY A 72 -12.70 22.08 -0.66
N ALA A 73 -12.39 20.80 -0.89
CA ALA A 73 -12.20 19.82 0.16
C ALA A 73 -10.90 20.09 0.92
N ILE A 74 -10.96 20.04 2.25
CA ILE A 74 -9.77 20.06 3.11
C ILE A 74 -9.35 18.62 3.31
N GLU A 75 -8.13 18.28 2.91
CA GLU A 75 -7.58 16.94 3.04
C GLU A 75 -6.17 17.00 3.65
N ALA A 76 -5.90 16.02 4.51
CA ALA A 76 -4.57 15.70 5.01
C ALA A 76 -4.21 14.27 4.57
N TYR A 77 -2.96 14.09 4.17
CA TYR A 77 -2.36 12.80 3.79
C TYR A 77 -1.07 12.62 4.58
N GLY A 78 -0.66 11.36 4.80
CA GLY A 78 0.56 11.04 5.54
C GLY A 78 0.41 11.10 7.06
N ASN A 79 -0.81 10.96 7.59
CA ASN A 79 -0.95 10.88 9.04
C ASN A 79 -0.34 9.58 9.56
N ARG A 80 0.35 9.64 10.69
CA ARG A 80 1.02 8.45 11.24
C ARG A 80 0.04 7.31 11.56
N TRP A 81 -1.19 7.64 11.97
CA TRP A 81 -2.23 6.64 12.23
C TRP A 81 -2.74 5.94 10.96
N ASP A 82 -2.50 6.49 9.77
CA ASP A 82 -2.93 5.88 8.50
C ASP A 82 -2.07 4.67 8.12
N VAL A 83 -0.82 4.62 8.60
CA VAL A 83 0.21 3.67 8.12
C VAL A 83 -0.26 2.23 8.21
N ALA A 84 -0.65 1.74 9.38
CA ALA A 84 -0.96 0.32 9.51
C ALA A 84 -2.23 -0.11 8.80
N SER A 85 -3.27 0.71 8.83
CA SER A 85 -4.48 0.41 8.06
C SER A 85 -4.20 0.30 6.56
N THR A 86 -3.23 1.08 6.06
CA THR A 86 -2.76 0.96 4.68
C THR A 86 -1.95 -0.31 4.44
N TYR A 87 -1.09 -0.73 5.37
CA TYR A 87 -0.39 -2.01 5.28
C TYR A 87 -1.36 -3.20 5.28
N GLU A 88 -2.33 -3.21 6.20
CA GLU A 88 -3.34 -4.26 6.27
C GLU A 88 -4.19 -4.31 5.00
N PHE A 89 -4.58 -3.15 4.46
CA PHE A 89 -5.26 -3.08 3.17
C PHE A 89 -4.45 -3.71 2.03
N LEU A 90 -3.17 -3.36 1.89
CA LEU A 90 -2.31 -3.94 0.85
C LEU A 90 -2.10 -5.44 1.05
N MET A 91 -1.92 -5.89 2.29
CA MET A 91 -1.75 -7.32 2.59
C MET A 91 -3.02 -8.12 2.26
N ASP A 92 -4.20 -7.60 2.60
CA ASP A 92 -5.48 -8.25 2.27
C ASP A 92 -5.72 -8.25 0.75
N SER A 93 -5.46 -7.13 0.06
CA SER A 93 -5.54 -7.05 -1.40
C SER A 93 -4.63 -8.09 -2.07
N LEU A 94 -3.37 -8.19 -1.65
CA LEU A 94 -2.47 -9.21 -2.20
C LEU A 94 -2.94 -10.63 -1.91
N GLU A 95 -3.61 -10.89 -0.79
CA GLU A 95 -4.21 -12.20 -0.51
C GLU A 95 -5.37 -12.51 -1.46
N GLU A 96 -6.21 -11.52 -1.78
CA GLU A 96 -7.24 -11.65 -2.82
C GLU A 96 -6.61 -11.93 -4.19
N TRP A 97 -5.51 -11.24 -4.53
CA TRP A 97 -4.78 -11.48 -5.78
C TRP A 97 -4.10 -12.85 -5.84
N LYS A 98 -3.67 -13.43 -4.72
CA LYS A 98 -3.19 -14.83 -4.68
C LYS A 98 -4.30 -15.79 -5.10
N ALA A 99 -5.53 -15.58 -4.63
CA ALA A 99 -6.67 -16.40 -5.01
C ALA A 99 -7.02 -16.24 -6.51
N VAL A 100 -6.97 -15.02 -7.04
CA VAL A 100 -7.20 -14.76 -8.48
C VAL A 100 -6.12 -15.39 -9.35
N ALA A 101 -4.88 -15.49 -8.85
CA ALA A 101 -3.77 -16.07 -9.58
C ALA A 101 -3.96 -17.56 -9.91
N ASP A 102 -4.79 -18.29 -9.17
CA ASP A 102 -5.05 -19.72 -9.42
C ASP A 102 -5.75 -19.97 -10.76
N ASP A 103 -6.54 -19.01 -11.25
CA ASP A 103 -7.32 -19.13 -12.48
C ASP A 103 -6.57 -18.64 -13.75
N HIS A 104 -5.29 -18.27 -13.64
CA HIS A 104 -4.55 -17.66 -14.75
C HIS A 104 -3.81 -18.68 -15.65
N PRO A 105 -3.70 -18.46 -16.98
CA PRO A 105 -3.07 -19.41 -17.91
C PRO A 105 -1.56 -19.61 -17.73
N ASP A 106 -0.88 -18.71 -17.02
CA ASP A 106 0.54 -18.80 -16.66
C ASP A 106 0.79 -18.14 -15.29
N PRO A 107 0.46 -18.84 -14.20
CA PRO A 107 0.37 -18.21 -12.90
C PRO A 107 1.71 -18.14 -12.16
N GLU A 108 2.74 -18.86 -12.60
CA GLU A 108 3.95 -19.11 -11.80
C GLU A 108 4.65 -17.80 -11.42
N ASN A 109 5.03 -17.00 -12.42
CA ASN A 109 5.71 -15.73 -12.20
C ASN A 109 4.83 -14.73 -11.44
N PHE A 110 3.53 -14.69 -11.76
CA PHE A 110 2.59 -13.79 -11.09
C PHE A 110 2.45 -14.15 -9.61
N LYS A 111 2.18 -15.43 -9.29
CA LYS A 111 2.08 -15.95 -7.92
C LYS A 111 3.35 -15.71 -7.12
N ILE A 112 4.52 -16.00 -7.70
CA ILE A 112 5.81 -15.76 -7.04
C ILE A 112 5.92 -14.28 -6.66
N ASN A 113 5.66 -13.38 -7.61
CA ASN A 113 5.78 -11.94 -7.37
C ASN A 113 4.77 -11.43 -6.32
N ILE A 114 3.51 -11.89 -6.35
CA ILE A 114 2.50 -11.53 -5.34
C ILE A 114 2.91 -12.05 -3.95
N ASN A 115 3.41 -13.28 -3.86
CA ASN A 115 3.90 -13.86 -2.60
C ASN A 115 5.11 -13.09 -2.05
N LEU A 116 6.05 -12.70 -2.92
CA LEU A 116 7.19 -11.89 -2.54
C LEU A 116 6.77 -10.49 -2.05
N GLY A 117 5.82 -9.85 -2.75
CA GLY A 117 5.25 -8.57 -2.34
C GLY A 117 4.57 -8.67 -0.96
N TRP A 118 3.75 -9.69 -0.75
CA TRP A 118 3.07 -9.94 0.52
C TRP A 118 4.07 -10.21 1.65
N ALA A 119 5.06 -11.08 1.42
CA ALA A 119 6.10 -11.39 2.41
C ALA A 119 6.89 -10.13 2.79
N LYS A 120 7.17 -9.25 1.82
CA LYS A 120 7.87 -8.00 2.06
C LYS A 120 7.04 -7.02 2.88
N LEU A 121 5.74 -6.88 2.59
CA LEU A 121 4.83 -6.08 3.41
C LEU A 121 4.74 -6.62 4.84
N ASN A 122 4.65 -7.95 5.01
CA ASN A 122 4.58 -8.58 6.32
C ASN A 122 5.85 -8.36 7.16
N ASP A 123 7.04 -8.40 6.54
CA ASP A 123 8.32 -8.09 7.22
C ASP A 123 8.32 -6.66 7.78
N TYR A 124 7.88 -5.67 7.00
CA TYR A 124 7.78 -4.29 7.46
C TYR A 124 6.66 -4.07 8.48
N TYR A 125 5.51 -4.73 8.29
CA TYR A 125 4.39 -4.65 9.23
C TYR A 125 4.77 -5.20 10.60
N THR A 126 5.53 -6.30 10.64
CA THR A 126 6.07 -6.87 11.89
C THR A 126 7.02 -5.89 12.58
N LYS A 127 7.89 -5.20 11.85
CA LYS A 127 8.78 -4.15 12.41
C LYS A 127 8.01 -2.95 12.93
N LEU A 128 6.89 -2.59 12.28
CA LEU A 128 6.00 -1.53 12.79
C LEU A 128 5.46 -1.88 14.18
N ALA A 129 5.14 -3.16 14.42
CA ALA A 129 4.62 -3.65 15.68
C ALA A 129 5.61 -3.48 16.85
N GLU A 130 6.91 -3.34 16.58
CA GLU A 130 7.95 -3.10 17.58
C GLU A 130 8.03 -1.63 18.01
N THR A 131 7.35 -0.71 17.29
CA THR A 131 7.47 0.74 17.52
C THR A 131 6.27 1.26 18.35
N PRO A 132 6.43 1.66 19.62
CA PRO A 132 5.30 2.13 20.46
C PRO A 132 4.60 3.38 19.90
N ALA A 133 5.34 4.22 19.18
CA ALA A 133 4.82 5.43 18.54
C ALA A 133 3.73 5.12 17.49
N TYR A 134 3.77 3.94 16.88
CA TYR A 134 2.73 3.49 15.97
C TYR A 134 1.40 3.28 16.72
N TYR A 135 1.40 2.45 17.77
CA TYR A 135 0.21 2.23 18.60
C TYR A 135 -0.32 3.52 19.21
N ALA A 136 0.57 4.35 19.74
CA ALA A 136 0.21 5.65 20.28
C ALA A 136 -0.50 6.53 19.24
N SER A 137 0.02 6.61 18.02
CA SER A 137 -0.60 7.39 16.95
C SER A 137 -2.01 6.89 16.59
N ALA A 138 -2.19 5.57 16.51
CA ALA A 138 -3.48 4.97 16.19
C ALA A 138 -4.53 5.22 17.29
N ILE A 139 -4.15 5.17 18.57
CA ILE A 139 -5.09 5.39 19.67
C ILE A 139 -5.42 6.87 19.90
N LEU A 140 -4.54 7.78 19.48
CA LEU A 140 -4.77 9.22 19.53
C LEU A 140 -5.78 9.69 18.46
N ASN A 141 -6.05 8.87 17.44
CA ASN A 141 -7.13 9.12 16.51
C ASN A 141 -8.49 8.98 17.23
N PRO A 142 -9.28 10.06 17.35
CA PRO A 142 -10.52 10.06 18.13
C PRO A 142 -11.61 9.14 17.57
N VAL A 143 -11.56 8.82 16.26
CA VAL A 143 -12.51 7.92 15.58
C VAL A 143 -12.17 6.45 15.82
N SER A 144 -10.88 6.11 15.86
CA SER A 144 -10.41 4.72 15.89
C SER A 144 -10.12 4.23 17.31
N ARG A 145 -9.33 5.00 18.08
CA ARG A 145 -8.85 4.64 19.43
C ARG A 145 -8.36 3.18 19.49
N TRP A 146 -8.59 2.49 20.61
CA TRP A 146 -8.32 1.05 20.75
C TRP A 146 -9.27 0.18 19.91
N SER A 147 -10.46 0.67 19.59
CA SER A 147 -11.49 -0.09 18.89
C SER A 147 -11.04 -0.59 17.52
N TYR A 148 -10.15 0.15 16.83
CA TYR A 148 -9.54 -0.32 15.60
C TYR A 148 -8.82 -1.66 15.79
N PHE A 149 -7.93 -1.75 16.78
CA PHE A 149 -7.20 -2.98 17.06
C PHE A 149 -8.13 -4.07 17.58
N GLU A 150 -9.03 -3.73 18.50
CA GLU A 150 -9.97 -4.68 19.12
C GLU A 150 -10.90 -5.33 18.09
N ASN A 151 -11.29 -4.61 17.03
CA ASN A 151 -12.13 -5.14 15.95
C ASN A 151 -11.33 -5.90 14.88
N THR A 152 -10.04 -5.64 14.75
CA THR A 152 -9.19 -6.19 13.67
C THR A 152 -8.41 -7.42 14.13
N TRP A 153 -7.96 -7.42 15.38
CA TRP A 153 -7.09 -8.43 15.97
C TRP A 153 -7.89 -9.40 16.83
N THR A 154 -8.78 -10.15 16.17
CA THR A 154 -9.74 -11.04 16.84
C THR A 154 -9.23 -12.47 17.02
N ASP A 155 -8.19 -12.88 16.30
CA ASP A 155 -7.58 -14.20 16.42
C ASP A 155 -6.67 -14.32 17.65
N GLU A 156 -6.51 -15.54 18.18
CA GLU A 156 -5.77 -15.79 19.42
C GLU A 156 -4.34 -15.24 19.41
N VAL A 157 -3.66 -15.33 18.26
CA VAL A 157 -2.30 -14.83 18.11
C VAL A 157 -2.30 -13.30 18.21
N ARG A 158 -3.14 -12.60 17.44
CA ARG A 158 -3.18 -11.14 17.46
C ARG A 158 -3.76 -10.55 18.75
N LEU A 159 -4.54 -11.31 19.53
CA LEU A 159 -4.94 -10.90 20.87
C LEU A 159 -3.73 -10.73 21.81
N THR A 160 -2.69 -11.57 21.68
CA THR A 160 -1.45 -11.36 22.43
C THR A 160 -0.73 -10.08 22.00
N TRP A 161 -0.79 -9.74 20.71
CA TRP A 161 -0.24 -8.49 20.19
C TRP A 161 -0.98 -7.27 20.73
N LEU A 162 -2.31 -7.34 20.87
CA LEU A 162 -3.12 -6.28 21.47
C LEU A 162 -2.70 -6.00 22.93
N GLN A 163 -2.48 -7.06 23.70
CA GLN A 163 -2.03 -6.94 25.09
C GLN A 163 -0.65 -6.27 25.16
N GLU A 164 0.27 -6.70 24.30
CA GLU A 164 1.61 -6.12 24.22
C GLU A 164 1.57 -4.66 23.76
N ALA A 165 0.74 -4.32 22.76
CA ALA A 165 0.53 -2.94 22.31
C ALA A 165 0.02 -2.05 23.46
N LYS A 166 -0.99 -2.50 24.22
CA LYS A 166 -1.50 -1.78 25.41
C LYS A 166 -0.39 -1.56 26.45
N ARG A 167 0.47 -2.56 26.67
CA ARG A 167 1.62 -2.47 27.58
C ARG A 167 2.66 -1.45 27.09
N LEU A 168 3.02 -1.50 25.81
CA LEU A 168 4.00 -0.60 25.18
C LEU A 168 3.53 0.86 25.22
N VAL A 169 2.27 1.13 24.87
CA VAL A 169 1.69 2.47 24.93
C VAL A 169 1.66 3.02 26.37
N ARG A 170 1.26 2.19 27.33
CA ARG A 170 1.28 2.58 28.75
C ARG A 170 2.70 2.92 29.20
N SER A 171 3.67 2.08 28.86
CA SER A 171 5.08 2.31 29.21
C SER A 171 5.63 3.59 28.57
N LEU A 172 5.30 3.85 27.29
CA LEU A 172 5.66 5.08 26.59
C LEU A 172 5.11 6.32 27.33
N TRP A 173 3.81 6.30 27.67
CA TRP A 173 3.18 7.38 28.41
C TRP A 173 3.86 7.62 29.77
N GLU A 174 4.04 6.57 30.57
CA GLU A 174 4.59 6.68 31.92
C GLU A 174 6.04 7.18 31.94
N ARG A 175 6.84 6.79 30.95
CA ARG A 175 8.28 7.10 30.90
C ARG A 175 8.59 8.43 30.25
N GLU A 176 7.87 8.79 29.18
CA GLU A 176 8.27 9.91 28.31
C GLU A 176 7.31 11.10 28.37
N TYR A 177 6.01 10.89 28.62
CA TYR A 177 5.01 11.94 28.45
C TYR A 177 4.32 12.38 29.75
N LYS A 178 4.19 11.50 30.75
CA LYS A 178 3.43 11.75 31.99
C LYS A 178 3.88 12.99 32.77
N THR A 179 5.16 13.34 32.70
CA THR A 179 5.77 14.45 33.45
C THR A 179 5.97 15.71 32.62
N LEU A 180 5.64 15.68 31.33
CA LEU A 180 5.79 16.84 30.46
C LEU A 180 4.74 17.90 30.81
N SER A 181 5.17 19.15 30.90
CA SER A 181 4.25 20.28 31.04
C SER A 181 3.50 20.49 29.72
N ILE A 182 2.17 20.43 29.76
CA ILE A 182 1.34 20.76 28.61
C ILE A 182 1.37 22.29 28.46
N ALA A 183 1.97 22.80 27.39
CA ALA A 183 1.77 24.18 27.00
C ALA A 183 0.33 24.32 26.47
N GLU A 184 -0.37 25.38 26.87
CA GLU A 184 -1.67 25.72 26.27
C GLU A 184 -1.46 26.05 24.79
N THR A 185 -1.70 25.06 23.92
CA THR A 185 -1.83 25.32 22.49
C THR A 185 -3.19 25.98 22.24
N PRO A 186 -3.28 26.96 21.31
CA PRO A 186 -4.55 27.49 20.87
C PRO A 186 -5.45 26.34 20.42
N GLU A 187 -6.77 26.45 20.63
CA GLU A 187 -7.76 25.47 20.16
C GLU A 187 -7.43 25.04 18.73
N GLU A 188 -7.00 23.79 18.55
CA GLU A 188 -6.86 23.22 17.21
C GLU A 188 -8.26 23.13 16.61
N GLU A 189 -8.40 23.60 15.36
CA GLU A 189 -9.66 23.47 14.63
C GLU A 189 -10.15 22.02 14.67
N PRO A 190 -11.45 21.78 14.86
CA PRO A 190 -11.98 20.43 15.00
C PRO A 190 -11.56 19.58 13.78
N PRO A 191 -11.15 18.32 13.99
CA PRO A 191 -10.70 17.46 12.91
C PRO A 191 -11.81 17.34 11.86
N TYR A 192 -11.52 17.77 10.63
CA TYR A 192 -12.52 17.80 9.57
C TYR A 192 -12.91 16.39 9.14
N LYS A 193 -14.21 16.22 8.86
CA LYS A 193 -14.77 14.98 8.34
C LYS A 193 -14.39 14.80 6.88
N ARG A 194 -13.59 13.78 6.58
CA ARG A 194 -13.36 13.32 5.21
C ARG A 194 -14.68 12.83 4.59
N LEU A 195 -15.05 13.35 3.43
CA LEU A 195 -16.26 13.06 2.65
C LEU A 195 -15.81 12.91 1.17
N LYS A 196 -16.30 12.03 0.28
CA LYS A 196 -17.41 11.05 0.31
C LYS A 196 -17.31 10.00 -0.82
N THR A 197 -16.21 9.92 -1.57
CA THR A 197 -15.97 8.80 -2.50
C THR A 197 -15.02 7.86 -1.82
N MET A 198 -15.56 6.83 -1.17
CA MET A 198 -14.72 5.91 -0.43
C MET A 198 -13.85 5.12 -1.40
N SER A 199 -12.57 5.47 -1.42
CA SER A 199 -11.54 4.69 -2.10
C SER A 199 -11.48 3.26 -1.53
N ALA A 200 -10.76 2.34 -2.17
CA ALA A 200 -10.74 0.95 -1.69
C ALA A 200 -10.19 0.85 -0.25
N LEU A 201 -9.13 1.61 0.04
CA LEU A 201 -8.53 1.75 1.37
C LEU A 201 -9.51 2.37 2.37
N GLU A 202 -10.25 3.40 1.97
CA GLU A 202 -11.19 4.04 2.89
C GLU A 202 -12.34 3.09 3.24
N ARG A 203 -12.85 2.33 2.27
CA ARG A 203 -13.89 1.30 2.52
C ARG A 203 -13.38 0.24 3.47
N HIS A 204 -12.16 -0.26 3.24
CA HIS A 204 -11.49 -1.23 4.11
C HIS A 204 -11.39 -0.72 5.56
N ARG A 205 -11.00 0.55 5.75
CA ARG A 205 -10.95 1.19 7.08
C ARG A 205 -12.31 1.29 7.75
N ALA A 206 -13.33 1.77 7.04
CA ALA A 206 -14.66 1.95 7.62
C ALA A 206 -15.26 0.63 8.13
N GLN A 207 -15.01 -0.48 7.44
CA GLN A 207 -15.45 -1.81 7.89
C GLN A 207 -14.84 -2.20 9.24
N ARG A 208 -13.60 -1.79 9.53
CA ARG A 208 -12.88 -2.11 10.78
C ARG A 208 -13.22 -1.17 11.93
N THR A 209 -13.61 0.07 11.65
CA THR A 209 -13.99 1.04 12.71
C THR A 209 -15.45 0.92 13.15
N VAL A 210 -16.37 0.48 12.28
CA VAL A 210 -17.82 0.47 12.58
C VAL A 210 -18.28 -0.70 13.47
N ARG A 211 -17.52 -1.80 13.55
CA ARG A 211 -17.92 -3.01 14.31
C ARG A 211 -17.95 -2.85 15.85
N GLY A 212 -17.47 -1.74 16.40
CA GLY A 212 -17.42 -1.49 17.86
C GLY A 212 -18.61 -0.74 18.47
N GLY A 213 -19.65 -0.42 17.69
CA GLY A 213 -20.76 0.45 18.11
C GLY A 213 -21.94 -0.23 18.81
N HIS A 214 -21.75 -1.34 19.53
CA HIS A 214 -22.80 -1.97 20.35
C HIS A 214 -22.28 -2.24 21.77
N CYS A 215 -22.42 -1.23 22.64
CA CYS A 215 -22.88 -1.30 24.03
C CYS A 215 -22.71 0.08 24.68
#